data_AF-A0A4Q3SDU1-F1
#
_entry.id   AF-A0A4Q3SDU1-F1
#
_cell.length_a   1.000
_cell.length_b   1.000
_cell.length_c   1.000
_cell.angle_alpha   90.00
_cell.angle_beta   90.00
_cell.angle_gamma   90.00
#
_symmetry.space_group_name_H-M   'P 1'
#
loop_
_entity.id
_entity.type
_entity.pdbx_description
1 polymer ?
#
loop_
_entity_poly.entity_id
_entity_poly.type
_entity_poly.pdbx_seq_one_letter_code
_entity_poly.pdbx_strand_id
1 'polypeptide(L)'
;MRRLTAILCFFAGLQLHAQAPSPKLQQGIFEPVTATIPAMDSGRFIDITKAWANSFTRREEGYDASNVTTGSINISATKRNAFRYQNTGEPVDNKIRYTLQITFTQTSYTLKFVVNDIYGDGNNLLDYKLPDYYNSNGTLKDGYQGLEQSLQRTVNDIVASYHD
;
A
#
# COMPACT_ATOMS: atom_id res chain seq x y z
N MET A 1 -2.39 5.94 -63.72
CA MET A 1 -3.72 5.75 -63.11
C MET A 1 -3.71 4.37 -62.48
N ARG A 2 -3.95 4.05 -61.21
CA ARG A 2 -4.59 4.63 -60.01
C ARG A 2 -3.93 3.88 -58.81
N ARG A 3 -3.48 4.53 -57.73
CA ARG A 3 -4.17 4.69 -56.41
C ARG A 3 -4.58 3.33 -55.80
N LEU A 4 -4.26 2.90 -54.56
CA LEU A 4 -3.78 3.49 -53.30
C LEU A 4 -2.99 2.38 -52.54
N THR A 5 -1.77 2.57 -52.06
CA THR A 5 -1.37 3.11 -50.74
C THR A 5 -2.09 2.51 -49.52
N ALA A 6 -1.36 1.62 -48.83
CA ALA A 6 -1.22 1.43 -47.39
C ALA A 6 -2.44 1.63 -46.46
N ILE A 7 -2.90 0.53 -45.85
CA ILE A 7 -3.53 0.55 -44.52
C ILE A 7 -2.63 -0.29 -43.61
N LEU A 8 -1.50 0.31 -43.24
CA LEU A 8 -0.71 -0.02 -42.07
C LEU A 8 -0.96 1.14 -41.09
N CYS A 9 -1.06 0.87 -39.79
CA CYS A 9 -1.33 1.82 -38.69
C CYS A 9 -2.80 1.96 -38.26
N PHE A 10 -3.31 0.97 -37.52
CA PHE A 10 -4.43 1.19 -36.58
C PHE A 10 -4.34 0.36 -35.29
N PHE A 11 -3.13 0.14 -34.78
CA PHE A 11 -2.88 -0.38 -33.42
C PHE A 11 -1.73 0.39 -32.76
N ALA A 12 -1.82 1.71 -32.73
CA ALA A 12 -1.00 2.54 -31.85
C ALA A 12 -1.88 2.97 -30.68
N GLY A 13 -1.61 2.41 -29.49
CA GLY A 13 -2.23 2.90 -28.25
C GLY A 13 -2.81 1.85 -27.30
N LEU A 14 -2.35 0.60 -27.30
CA LEU A 14 -2.46 -0.19 -26.06
C LEU A 14 -1.42 0.38 -25.09
N GLN A 15 -1.81 1.41 -24.34
CA GLN A 15 -1.10 1.77 -23.13
C GLN A 15 -1.21 0.57 -22.20
N LEU A 16 -0.17 -0.26 -22.20
CA LEU A 16 0.10 -1.24 -21.15
C LEU A 16 0.12 -0.46 -19.84
N HIS A 17 -1.02 -0.37 -19.16
CA HIS A 17 -1.07 0.03 -17.77
C HIS A 17 -0.35 -1.11 -17.05
N ALA A 18 0.94 -0.90 -16.77
CA ALA A 18 1.69 -1.81 -15.93
C ALA A 18 0.90 -1.93 -14.62
N GLN A 19 0.53 -3.16 -14.27
CA GLN A 19 -0.24 -3.42 -13.05
C GLN A 19 0.51 -2.81 -11.86
N ALA A 20 -0.19 -2.01 -11.05
CA ALA A 20 0.40 -1.39 -9.87
C ALA A 20 1.09 -2.46 -9.02
N PRO A 21 2.35 -2.24 -8.59
CA PRO A 21 3.08 -3.28 -7.91
C PRO A 21 2.40 -3.57 -6.56
N SER A 22 2.17 -4.85 -6.28
CA SER A 22 1.41 -5.29 -5.12
C SER A 22 2.35 -5.97 -4.11
N PRO A 23 2.57 -5.40 -2.92
CA PRO A 23 3.47 -5.98 -1.92
C PRO A 23 2.88 -7.29 -1.41
N LYS A 24 3.69 -8.31 -1.16
CA LYS A 24 3.20 -9.59 -0.59
C LYS A 24 3.39 -9.61 0.91
N LEU A 25 2.36 -10.07 1.62
CA LEU A 25 2.44 -10.37 3.04
C LEU A 25 3.09 -11.73 3.26
N GLN A 26 4.18 -11.77 4.03
CA GLN A 26 4.82 -12.99 4.48
C GLN A 26 5.21 -12.83 5.95
N GLN A 27 4.66 -13.71 6.81
CA GLN A 27 4.98 -13.75 8.25
C GLN A 27 4.84 -12.38 8.94
N GLY A 28 3.80 -11.62 8.58
CA GLY A 28 3.53 -10.31 9.16
C GLY A 28 4.40 -9.17 8.63
N ILE A 29 5.18 -9.40 7.57
CA ILE A 29 5.99 -8.39 6.91
C ILE A 29 5.56 -8.27 5.45
N PHE A 30 5.43 -7.03 4.97
CA PHE A 30 5.20 -6.77 3.56
C PHE A 30 6.53 -6.58 2.82
N GLU A 31 6.69 -7.28 1.70
CA GLU A 31 7.81 -7.05 0.79
C GLU A 31 7.72 -5.63 0.19
N PRO A 32 8.83 -4.88 0.12
CA PRO A 32 8.84 -3.60 -0.57
C PRO A 32 8.53 -3.76 -2.06
N VAL A 33 7.88 -2.74 -2.64
CA VAL A 33 7.58 -2.68 -4.06
C VAL A 33 8.30 -1.53 -4.72
N THR A 34 8.76 -1.74 -5.95
CA THR A 34 9.41 -0.70 -6.76
C THR A 34 8.57 -0.41 -8.00
N ALA A 35 8.40 0.88 -8.31
CA ALA A 35 7.74 1.33 -9.53
C ALA A 35 8.63 2.33 -10.29
N THR A 36 8.51 2.32 -11.61
CA THR A 36 9.14 3.32 -12.49
C THR A 36 8.16 4.46 -12.74
N ILE A 37 8.64 5.69 -12.66
CA ILE A 37 7.85 6.91 -12.88
C ILE A 37 8.55 7.80 -13.91
N PRO A 38 7.83 8.74 -14.56
CA PRO A 38 8.46 9.78 -15.36
C PRO A 38 9.49 10.55 -14.53
N ALA A 39 10.57 11.00 -15.19
CA ALA A 39 11.63 11.73 -14.53
C ALA A 39 11.09 12.96 -13.78
N MET A 40 11.38 13.05 -12.48
CA MET A 40 10.83 14.08 -11.60
C MET A 40 11.88 14.61 -10.61
N ASP A 41 11.80 15.90 -10.31
CA ASP A 41 12.57 16.50 -9.22
C ASP A 41 12.07 16.01 -7.84
N SER A 42 13.02 15.91 -6.91
CA SER A 42 12.79 15.51 -5.52
C SER A 42 11.69 16.28 -4.79
N GLY A 43 11.70 17.62 -4.84
CA GLY A 43 10.71 18.45 -4.18
C GLY A 43 9.32 18.22 -4.76
N ARG A 44 9.22 18.12 -6.09
CA ARG A 44 7.94 17.82 -6.76
C ARG A 44 7.41 16.44 -6.37
N PHE A 45 8.27 15.43 -6.26
CA PHE A 45 7.86 14.09 -5.82
C PHE A 45 7.27 14.15 -4.40
N ILE A 46 7.98 14.81 -3.47
CA ILE A 46 7.52 14.99 -2.09
C ILE A 46 6.17 15.71 -2.02
N ASP A 47 5.97 16.77 -2.81
CA ASP A 47 4.72 17.53 -2.81
C ASP A 47 3.54 16.68 -3.32
N ILE A 48 3.76 15.88 -4.38
CA ILE A 48 2.74 14.96 -4.90
C ILE A 48 2.43 13.86 -3.88
N THR A 49 3.43 13.27 -3.23
CA THR A 49 3.22 12.26 -2.18
C THR A 49 2.39 12.83 -1.02
N LYS A 50 2.66 14.06 -0.58
CA LYS A 50 1.88 14.73 0.47
C LYS A 50 0.46 15.06 0.02
N ALA A 51 0.29 15.55 -1.21
CA ALA A 51 -1.02 15.85 -1.78
C ALA A 51 -1.89 14.60 -1.90
N TRP A 52 -1.30 13.49 -2.35
CA TRP A 52 -1.92 12.18 -2.35
C TRP A 52 -2.32 11.76 -0.92
N ALA A 53 -1.40 11.82 0.04
CA ALA A 53 -1.67 11.39 1.42
C ALA A 53 -2.83 12.18 2.04
N ASN A 54 -2.87 13.49 1.80
CA ASN A 54 -3.96 14.36 2.22
C ASN A 54 -5.31 13.94 1.61
N SER A 55 -5.32 13.65 0.30
CA SER A 55 -6.53 13.19 -0.41
C SER A 55 -7.01 11.82 0.08
N PHE A 56 -6.07 10.87 0.20
CA PHE A 56 -6.34 9.49 0.59
C PHE A 56 -6.89 9.39 2.02
N THR A 57 -6.32 10.16 2.94
CA THR A 57 -6.66 10.12 4.36
C THR A 57 -7.76 11.10 4.79
N ARG A 58 -8.37 11.84 3.84
CA ARG A 58 -9.38 12.87 4.11
C ARG A 58 -10.61 12.39 4.91
N ARG A 59 -10.92 11.09 4.85
CA ARG A 59 -12.04 10.45 5.58
C ARG A 59 -11.57 9.66 6.81
N GLU A 60 -10.27 9.59 7.02
CA GLU A 60 -9.62 8.92 8.15
C GLU A 60 -9.16 10.00 9.15
N GLU A 61 -8.17 9.71 9.98
CA GLU A 61 -7.63 10.63 11.00
C GLU A 61 -6.51 11.54 10.45
N GLY A 62 -6.41 11.69 9.13
CA GLY A 62 -5.34 12.41 8.45
C GLY A 62 -4.05 11.59 8.33
N TYR A 63 -2.95 12.30 8.09
CA TYR A 63 -1.61 11.71 7.97
C TYR A 63 -0.55 12.59 8.65
N ASP A 64 0.57 11.97 9.00
CA ASP A 64 1.80 12.63 9.42
C ASP A 64 2.93 12.34 8.41
N ALA A 65 3.70 13.37 8.08
CA ALA A 65 4.88 13.24 7.22
C ALA A 65 6.16 13.43 8.03
N SER A 66 7.00 12.42 8.07
CA SER A 66 8.28 12.42 8.79
C SER A 66 9.42 11.92 7.90
N ASN A 67 10.67 12.06 8.37
CA ASN A 67 11.88 11.65 7.65
C ASN A 67 11.92 12.15 6.19
N VAL A 68 11.49 13.39 6.00
CA VAL A 68 11.49 14.06 4.69
C VAL A 68 12.92 14.45 4.35
N THR A 69 13.46 13.85 3.29
CA THR A 69 14.77 14.18 2.72
C THR A 69 14.64 14.38 1.22
N THR A 70 15.74 14.71 0.54
CA THR A 70 15.81 14.79 -0.92
C THR A 70 15.54 13.47 -1.64
N GLY A 71 15.49 12.33 -0.94
CA GLY A 71 15.27 11.01 -1.54
C GLY A 71 14.29 10.14 -0.78
N SER A 72 13.61 10.67 0.25
CA SER A 72 12.73 9.87 1.11
C SER A 72 11.62 10.66 1.78
N ILE A 73 10.53 9.97 2.10
CA ILE A 73 9.46 10.44 2.97
C ILE A 73 8.78 9.25 3.64
N ASN A 74 8.43 9.43 4.91
CA ASN A 74 7.52 8.52 5.61
C ASN A 74 6.14 9.16 5.72
N ILE A 75 5.10 8.42 5.33
CA ILE A 75 3.70 8.81 5.54
C ILE A 75 3.10 7.86 6.57
N SER A 76 2.76 8.39 7.74
CA SER A 76 2.07 7.63 8.80
C SER A 76 0.60 7.98 8.82
N ALA A 77 -0.29 6.99 8.86
CA ALA A 77 -1.73 7.21 8.87
C ALA A 77 -2.47 6.04 9.53
N THR A 78 -3.79 6.18 9.71
CA THR A 78 -4.67 5.11 10.19
C THR A 78 -5.57 4.59 9.10
N LYS A 79 -5.90 3.30 9.13
CA LYS A 79 -6.91 2.69 8.26
C LYS A 79 -7.92 1.91 9.08
N ARG A 80 -9.18 2.34 9.08
CA ARG A 80 -10.29 1.59 9.68
C ARG A 80 -10.60 0.34 8.86
N ASN A 81 -11.10 -0.70 9.53
CA ASN A 81 -11.46 -1.99 8.92
C ASN A 81 -10.35 -2.53 8.02
N ALA A 82 -9.10 -2.39 8.47
CA ALA A 82 -7.93 -2.70 7.67
C ALA A 82 -7.73 -4.19 7.48
N PHE A 83 -8.12 -5.00 8.45
CA PHE A 83 -8.17 -6.44 8.28
C PHE A 83 -9.21 -7.03 9.22
N ARG A 84 -9.60 -8.26 8.91
CA ARG A 84 -10.55 -9.01 9.71
C ARG A 84 -10.17 -10.47 9.79
N TYR A 85 -10.55 -11.12 10.87
CA TYR A 85 -10.44 -12.57 11.02
C TYR A 85 -11.65 -13.14 11.75
N GLN A 86 -11.79 -14.47 11.72
CA GLN A 86 -12.85 -15.17 12.44
C GLN A 86 -12.29 -15.82 13.70
N ASN A 87 -12.73 -15.35 14.86
CA ASN A 87 -12.46 -16.01 16.13
C ASN A 87 -13.78 -16.55 16.69
N THR A 88 -13.82 -17.84 17.03
CA THR A 88 -15.02 -18.51 17.57
C THR A 88 -16.32 -18.29 16.76
N GLY A 89 -16.21 -18.05 15.45
CA GLY A 89 -17.35 -17.81 14.55
C GLY A 89 -17.78 -16.34 14.42
N GLU A 90 -17.22 -15.43 15.21
CA GLU A 90 -17.49 -14.00 15.12
C GLU A 90 -16.39 -13.28 14.32
N PRO A 91 -16.76 -12.40 13.36
CA PRO A 91 -15.78 -11.59 12.66
C PRO A 91 -15.26 -10.49 13.59
N VAL A 92 -13.93 -10.38 13.67
CA VAL A 92 -13.24 -9.29 14.37
C VAL A 92 -12.65 -8.36 13.32
N ASP A 93 -13.07 -7.11 13.29
CA ASP A 93 -12.55 -6.08 12.39
C ASP A 93 -11.55 -5.18 13.14
N ASN A 94 -10.37 -4.99 12.58
CA ASN A 94 -9.31 -4.22 13.22
C ASN A 94 -8.95 -2.97 12.42
N LYS A 95 -8.71 -1.87 13.14
CA LYS A 95 -8.05 -0.68 12.60
C LYS A 95 -6.53 -0.85 12.74
N ILE A 96 -5.76 -0.28 11.82
CA ILE A 96 -4.30 -0.21 11.96
C ILE A 96 -3.82 1.24 11.94
N ARG A 97 -2.68 1.49 12.60
CA ARG A 97 -1.78 2.60 12.27
C ARG A 97 -0.63 2.02 11.44
N TYR A 98 -0.35 2.63 10.31
CA TYR A 98 0.65 2.17 9.36
C TYR A 98 1.60 3.30 8.95
N THR A 99 2.77 2.91 8.43
CA THR A 99 3.75 3.79 7.81
C THR A 99 4.07 3.31 6.41
N LEU A 100 3.99 4.21 5.43
CA LEU A 100 4.59 4.04 4.11
C LEU A 100 5.97 4.67 4.14
N GLN A 101 7.01 3.84 4.02
CA GLN A 101 8.38 4.30 3.87
C GLN A 101 8.68 4.36 2.37
N ILE A 102 8.82 5.56 1.84
CA ILE A 102 9.01 5.79 0.41
C ILE A 102 10.43 6.33 0.22
N THR A 103 11.22 5.61 -0.57
CA THR A 103 12.50 6.10 -1.09
C THR A 103 12.36 6.30 -2.58
N PHE A 104 12.98 7.34 -3.12
CA PHE A 104 12.85 7.64 -4.54
C PHE A 104 14.18 8.03 -5.17
N THR A 105 14.24 7.77 -6.46
CA THR A 105 15.24 8.28 -7.39
C THR A 105 14.51 9.14 -8.43
N GLN A 106 15.26 9.74 -9.34
CA GLN A 106 14.67 10.61 -10.36
C GLN A 106 13.61 9.90 -11.22
N THR A 107 13.70 8.57 -11.41
CA THR A 107 12.85 7.81 -12.33
C THR A 107 12.15 6.61 -11.70
N SER A 108 12.29 6.41 -10.38
CA SER A 108 11.65 5.29 -9.69
C SER A 108 11.43 5.58 -8.21
N TYR A 109 10.55 4.84 -7.57
CA TYR A 109 10.45 4.81 -6.12
C TYR A 109 10.32 3.39 -5.60
N THR A 110 10.74 3.18 -4.35
CA THR A 110 10.49 1.97 -3.58
C THR A 110 9.60 2.34 -2.40
N LEU A 111 8.54 1.58 -2.20
CA LEU A 111 7.58 1.75 -1.12
C LEU A 111 7.60 0.50 -0.24
N LYS A 112 7.81 0.69 1.07
CA LYS A 112 7.67 -0.34 2.08
C LYS A 112 6.52 -0.01 3.01
N PHE A 113 5.58 -0.95 3.14
CA PHE A 113 4.44 -0.83 4.05
C PHE A 113 4.79 -1.46 5.41
N VAL A 114 4.49 -0.74 6.50
CA VAL A 114 4.72 -1.23 7.87
C VAL A 114 3.45 -1.02 8.69
N VAL A 115 2.98 -2.08 9.35
CA VAL A 115 1.94 -1.97 10.39
C VAL A 115 2.63 -1.64 11.70
N ASN A 116 2.35 -0.46 12.26
CA ASN A 116 2.93 -0.01 13.52
C ASN A 116 2.10 -0.52 14.71
N ASP A 117 0.78 -0.36 14.61
CA ASP A 117 -0.16 -0.67 15.68
C ASP A 117 -1.47 -1.22 15.14
N ILE A 118 -2.12 -2.02 15.97
CA ILE A 118 -3.40 -2.65 15.70
C ILE A 118 -4.36 -2.21 16.80
N TYR A 119 -5.54 -1.80 16.41
CA TYR A 119 -6.60 -1.38 17.31
C TYR A 119 -7.81 -2.28 17.10
N GLY A 120 -8.32 -2.84 18.19
CA GLY A 120 -9.53 -3.65 18.19
C GLY A 120 -10.77 -2.80 18.48
N ASP A 121 -11.80 -3.48 18.98
CA ASP A 121 -13.09 -2.87 19.32
C ASP A 121 -12.95 -1.67 20.25
N GLY A 122 -13.75 -0.64 19.97
CA GLY A 122 -13.73 0.61 20.73
C GLY A 122 -12.47 1.46 20.53
N ASN A 123 -11.67 1.18 19.49
CA ASN A 123 -10.40 1.87 19.21
C ASN A 123 -9.32 1.64 20.28
N ASN A 124 -9.37 0.49 20.96
CA ASN A 124 -8.38 0.12 21.96
C ASN A 124 -7.13 -0.42 21.28
N LEU A 125 -5.96 0.12 21.65
CA LEU A 125 -4.66 -0.39 21.20
C LEU A 125 -4.48 -1.82 21.70
N LEU A 126 -4.20 -2.75 20.79
CA LEU A 126 -3.89 -4.13 21.12
C LEU A 126 -2.38 -4.27 21.39
N ASP A 127 -2.05 -5.09 22.38
CA ASP A 127 -0.65 -5.47 22.65
C ASP A 127 -0.05 -6.30 21.51
N TYR A 128 -0.89 -7.04 20.78
CA TYR A 128 -0.48 -7.85 19.64
C TYR A 128 0.02 -6.98 18.48
N LYS A 129 1.20 -7.30 17.98
CA LYS A 129 1.75 -6.84 16.70
C LYS A 129 1.47 -7.87 15.61
N LEU A 130 1.61 -7.45 14.35
CA LEU A 130 1.30 -8.31 13.21
C LEU A 130 2.07 -9.65 13.20
N PRO A 131 3.37 -9.71 13.58
CA PRO A 131 4.08 -10.99 13.70
C PRO A 131 3.53 -11.92 14.79
N ASP A 132 2.87 -11.39 15.82
CA ASP A 132 2.36 -12.19 16.94
C ASP A 132 1.17 -13.08 16.56
N TYR A 133 0.56 -12.85 15.39
CA TYR A 133 -0.50 -13.69 14.83
C TYR A 133 0.04 -14.98 14.19
N TYR A 134 1.36 -15.11 14.07
CA TYR A 134 2.02 -16.21 13.38
C TYR A 134 2.67 -17.19 14.36
N ASN A 135 2.66 -18.46 13.98
CA ASN A 135 3.47 -19.49 14.59
C ASN A 135 4.94 -19.38 14.14
N SER A 136 5.84 -20.07 14.83
CA SER A 136 7.26 -20.11 14.47
C SER A 136 7.54 -20.73 13.10
N ASN A 137 6.63 -21.54 12.58
CA ASN A 137 6.70 -22.10 11.22
C ASN A 137 6.19 -21.12 10.14
N GLY A 138 5.75 -19.92 10.52
CA GLY A 138 5.24 -18.89 9.62
C GLY A 138 3.79 -19.03 9.20
N THR A 139 3.04 -20.01 9.72
CA THR A 139 1.59 -20.10 9.47
C THR A 139 0.82 -19.26 10.50
N LEU A 140 -0.38 -18.81 10.15
CA LEU A 140 -1.26 -18.17 11.13
C LEU A 140 -1.59 -19.12 12.29
N LYS A 141 -1.70 -18.57 13.49
CA LYS A 141 -2.28 -19.24 14.65
C LYS A 141 -3.77 -19.53 14.42
N ASP A 142 -4.30 -20.52 15.11
CA ASP A 142 -5.73 -20.86 15.05
C ASP A 142 -6.58 -19.66 15.53
N GLY A 143 -7.73 -19.45 14.87
CA GLY A 143 -8.64 -18.34 15.18
C GLY A 143 -8.35 -17.03 14.46
N TYR A 144 -7.36 -17.01 13.56
CA TYR A 144 -7.03 -15.84 12.74
C TYR A 144 -7.27 -16.04 11.24
N GLN A 145 -8.11 -17.02 10.88
CA GLN A 145 -8.46 -17.29 9.48
C GLN A 145 -9.03 -16.02 8.82
N GLY A 146 -8.50 -15.68 7.65
CA GLY A 146 -8.89 -14.50 6.86
C GLY A 146 -8.06 -13.23 7.12
N LEU A 147 -7.22 -13.21 8.15
CA LEU A 147 -6.35 -12.07 8.46
C LEU A 147 -5.48 -11.69 7.27
N GLU A 148 -4.70 -12.64 6.74
CA GLU A 148 -3.76 -12.37 5.65
C GLU A 148 -4.45 -11.85 4.41
N GLN A 149 -5.52 -12.53 3.96
CA GLN A 149 -6.23 -12.17 2.75
C GLN A 149 -6.86 -10.78 2.85
N SER A 150 -7.47 -10.45 4.00
CA SER A 150 -8.12 -9.16 4.20
C SER A 150 -7.10 -8.03 4.33
N LEU A 151 -6.01 -8.24 5.08
CA LEU A 151 -4.94 -7.25 5.21
C LEU A 151 -4.22 -7.03 3.88
N GLN A 152 -3.93 -8.11 3.14
CA GLN A 152 -3.31 -8.07 1.82
C GLN A 152 -4.14 -7.23 0.84
N ARG A 153 -5.47 -7.38 0.86
CA ARG A 153 -6.37 -6.56 0.04
C ARG A 153 -6.24 -5.08 0.41
N THR A 154 -6.34 -4.75 1.71
CA THR A 154 -6.23 -3.36 2.17
C THR A 154 -4.90 -2.73 1.77
N VAL A 155 -3.78 -3.44 1.94
CA VAL A 155 -2.47 -2.90 1.57
C VAL A 155 -2.36 -2.73 0.05
N ASN A 156 -2.86 -3.66 -0.74
CA ASN A 156 -2.90 -3.52 -2.19
C ASN A 156 -3.74 -2.32 -2.62
N ASP A 157 -4.89 -2.09 -1.99
CA ASP A 157 -5.74 -0.93 -2.30
C ASP A 157 -5.03 0.40 -1.98
N ILE A 158 -4.29 0.45 -0.85
CA ILE A 158 -3.49 1.63 -0.47
C ILE A 158 -2.37 1.87 -1.50
N VAL A 159 -1.63 0.82 -1.87
CA VAL A 159 -0.48 0.94 -2.78
C VAL A 159 -0.92 1.21 -4.21
N ALA A 160 -2.00 0.58 -4.67
CA ALA A 160 -2.58 0.88 -5.98
C ALA A 160 -3.03 2.34 -6.05
N SER A 161 -3.74 2.83 -5.03
CA SER A 161 -4.13 4.24 -4.97
C SER A 161 -2.96 5.22 -4.93
N TYR A 162 -1.78 4.80 -4.45
CA TYR A 162 -0.57 5.62 -4.47
C TYR A 162 0.09 5.67 -5.85
N HIS A 163 -0.04 4.58 -6.62
CA HIS A 163 0.56 4.46 -7.94
C HIS A 163 -0.28 5.10 -9.05
N ASP A 164 -1.61 5.17 -8.86
CA ASP A 164 -2.58 5.79 -9.77
C ASP A 164 -2.49 7.33 -9.77
#